data_AF-A0A536DQD2-F1
#
_entry.id   AF-A0A536DQD2-F1
#
_cell.length_a   1.000
_cell.length_b   1.000
_cell.length_c   1.000
_cell.angle_alpha   90.00
_cell.angle_beta   90.00
_cell.angle_gamma   90.00
#
_symmetry.space_group_name_H-M   'P 1'
#
loop_
_entity.id
_entity.type
_entity.pdbx_description
1 polymer ?
#
loop_
_entity_poly.entity_id
_entity_poly.type
_entity_poly.pdbx_seq_one_letter_code
_entity_poly.pdbx_strand_id
1 'polypeptide(L)'
;DPHRSEGLPPFLAEEPGVNSGMMVAQYTAAALVAENRRLAAPASVDSIPTSGMQEDHVSMGWGAGLKLRSVIDNLTSILAVELMVAARALDLRAPLQPSPATGAVRALVRKHIKGMGPDRVMAPELAAAVALVRSGEVIAAAEAAAGRLR
;
A
#
# COMPACT_ATOMS: atom_id res chain seq x y z
N ASP A 1 -13.06 8.65 -4.64
CA ASP A 1 -13.82 9.90 -4.90
C ASP A 1 -14.46 9.77 -6.28
N PRO A 2 -15.80 9.68 -6.37
CA PRO A 2 -16.52 9.61 -7.64
C PRO A 2 -16.09 10.70 -8.63
N HIS A 3 -15.87 11.92 -8.15
CA HIS A 3 -15.52 13.08 -8.96
C HIS A 3 -14.09 13.05 -9.53
N ARG A 4 -13.27 12.10 -9.09
CA ARG A 4 -11.87 11.94 -9.52
C ARG A 4 -11.57 10.53 -10.06
N SER A 5 -12.60 9.73 -10.30
CA SER A 5 -12.45 8.31 -10.59
C SER A 5 -12.90 7.89 -11.99
N GLU A 6 -13.28 8.86 -12.83
CA GLU A 6 -13.68 8.65 -14.22
C GLU A 6 -14.77 7.57 -14.37
N GLY A 7 -15.91 7.82 -13.71
CA GLY A 7 -17.12 7.00 -13.82
C GLY A 7 -17.23 5.80 -12.88
N LEU A 8 -16.29 5.63 -11.93
CA LEU A 8 -16.36 4.54 -10.94
C LEU A 8 -17.33 4.87 -9.79
N PRO A 9 -18.00 3.84 -9.21
CA PRO A 9 -18.87 4.05 -8.07
C PRO A 9 -18.10 4.54 -6.83
N PRO A 10 -18.76 5.26 -5.91
CA PRO A 10 -18.15 5.70 -4.66
C PRO A 10 -17.52 4.53 -3.91
N PHE A 11 -16.28 4.74 -3.48
CA PHE A 11 -15.47 3.76 -2.75
C PHE A 11 -15.30 2.40 -3.45
N LEU A 12 -15.58 2.32 -4.76
CA LEU A 12 -15.61 1.06 -5.51
C LEU A 12 -16.61 0.03 -4.94
N ALA A 13 -17.65 0.49 -4.25
CA ALA A 13 -18.70 -0.35 -3.69
C ALA A 13 -19.54 -0.98 -4.82
N GLU A 14 -20.03 -2.20 -4.60
CA GLU A 14 -20.95 -2.87 -5.53
C GLU A 14 -22.35 -2.24 -5.47
N GLU A 15 -22.91 -2.11 -4.25
CA GLU A 15 -24.15 -1.39 -3.98
C GLU A 15 -23.88 -0.21 -3.03
N PRO A 16 -23.58 0.99 -3.56
CA PRO A 16 -23.36 2.18 -2.74
C PRO A 16 -24.52 2.47 -1.78
N GLY A 17 -24.18 2.75 -0.52
CA GLY A 17 -25.15 3.04 0.56
C GLY A 17 -25.41 1.84 1.46
N VAL A 18 -25.45 0.63 0.89
CA VAL A 18 -25.47 -0.64 1.66
C VAL A 18 -24.05 -1.14 1.92
N ASN A 19 -23.17 -1.03 0.91
CA ASN A 19 -21.77 -1.40 1.01
C ASN A 19 -20.86 -0.17 1.07
N SER A 20 -19.81 -0.27 1.89
CA SER A 20 -18.74 0.71 2.04
C SER A 20 -17.58 0.47 1.08
N GLY A 21 -17.46 -0.72 0.49
CA GLY A 21 -16.41 -1.06 -0.46
C GLY A 21 -15.01 -0.85 0.13
N MET A 22 -14.20 -0.02 -0.51
CA MET A 22 -12.80 0.26 -0.15
C MET A 22 -12.64 1.45 0.82
N MET A 23 -13.72 2.00 1.35
CA MET A 23 -13.67 3.19 2.22
C MET A 23 -12.76 2.99 3.43
N VAL A 24 -12.90 1.87 4.15
CA VAL A 24 -12.10 1.62 5.37
C VAL A 24 -10.64 1.34 5.03
N ALA A 25 -10.36 0.74 3.86
CA ALA A 25 -8.98 0.56 3.37
C ALA A 25 -8.24 1.90 3.26
N GLN A 26 -8.95 2.92 2.77
CA GLN A 26 -8.42 4.28 2.67
C GLN A 26 -8.10 4.87 4.06
N TYR A 27 -8.92 4.59 5.08
CA TYR A 27 -8.67 5.06 6.45
C TYR A 27 -7.39 4.44 7.00
N THR A 28 -7.18 3.15 6.78
CA THR A 28 -5.93 2.48 7.13
C THR A 28 -4.73 3.13 6.44
N ALA A 29 -4.77 3.32 5.12
CA ALA A 29 -3.68 3.97 4.39
C ALA A 29 -3.41 5.40 4.90
N ALA A 30 -4.45 6.19 5.17
CA ALA A 30 -4.31 7.55 5.68
C ALA A 30 -3.69 7.58 7.09
N ALA A 31 -4.08 6.66 7.97
CA ALA A 31 -3.49 6.55 9.32
C ALA A 31 -1.99 6.23 9.26
N LEU A 32 -1.59 5.29 8.39
CA LEU A 32 -0.19 4.92 8.18
C LEU A 32 0.63 6.08 7.61
N VAL A 33 0.07 6.88 6.68
CA VAL A 33 0.71 8.10 6.18
C VAL A 33 0.92 9.12 7.31
N ALA A 34 -0.08 9.30 8.17
CA ALA A 34 0.03 10.22 9.30
C ALA A 34 1.10 9.77 10.31
N GLU A 35 1.21 8.47 10.56
CA GLU A 35 2.28 7.91 11.39
C GLU A 35 3.66 8.10 10.76
N ASN A 36 3.80 7.80 9.47
CA ASN A 36 5.05 8.02 8.73
C ASN A 36 5.51 9.48 8.78
N ARG A 37 4.58 10.44 8.75
CA ARG A 37 4.90 11.86 8.91
C ARG A 37 5.54 12.17 10.27
N ARG A 38 5.10 11.53 11.35
CA ARG A 38 5.73 11.68 12.68
C ARG A 38 7.10 11.03 12.72
N LEU A 39 7.23 9.84 12.12
CA LEU A 39 8.50 9.13 12.03
C LEU A 39 9.54 9.83 11.13
N ALA A 40 9.10 10.69 10.20
CA ALA A 40 9.98 11.39 9.26
C ALA A 40 10.87 12.47 9.90
N ALA A 41 10.66 12.85 11.17
CA ALA A 41 11.60 13.74 11.86
C ALA A 41 13.02 13.13 11.84
N PRO A 42 14.07 13.84 11.44
CA PRO A 42 15.40 13.25 11.36
C PRO A 42 15.91 12.90 12.77
N ALA A 43 16.33 11.65 13.00
CA ALA A 43 16.96 11.30 14.29
C ALA A 43 18.37 11.88 14.42
N SER A 44 19.05 12.10 13.29
CA SER A 44 20.44 12.56 13.22
C SER A 44 20.67 14.03 13.56
N VAL A 45 19.60 14.80 13.83
CA VAL A 45 19.73 16.18 14.33
C VAL A 45 19.78 16.26 15.85
N ASP A 46 19.66 15.11 16.52
CA ASP A 46 19.77 14.99 17.97
C ASP A 46 21.16 14.44 18.35
N SER A 47 21.67 14.85 19.51
CA SER A 47 22.92 14.38 20.10
C SER A 47 22.88 14.63 21.61
N ILE A 48 23.05 13.56 22.38
CA ILE A 48 23.10 13.63 23.85
C ILE A 48 24.50 13.20 24.26
N PRO A 49 25.32 14.11 24.84
CA PRO A 49 26.66 13.77 25.30
C PRO A 49 26.65 12.64 26.32
N THR A 50 27.53 11.67 26.12
CA THR A 50 27.72 10.52 27.01
C THR A 50 29.16 10.45 27.49
N SER A 51 29.45 9.49 28.39
CA SER A 51 30.81 9.22 28.88
C SER A 51 31.52 10.46 29.45
N GLY A 52 30.80 11.29 30.21
CA GLY A 52 31.37 12.49 30.83
C GLY A 52 31.97 13.49 29.84
N MET A 53 31.28 13.73 28.71
CA MET A 53 31.71 14.60 27.59
C MET A 53 32.84 14.04 26.72
N GLN A 54 33.23 12.77 26.86
CA GLN A 54 34.15 12.14 25.89
C GLN A 54 33.45 11.81 24.56
N GLU A 55 32.16 11.48 24.63
CA GLU A 55 31.29 11.26 23.47
C GLU A 55 30.32 12.44 23.38
N ASP A 56 30.85 13.63 23.08
CA ASP A 56 30.10 14.89 23.06
C ASP A 56 29.27 15.11 21.79
N HIS A 57 29.49 14.28 20.76
CA HIS A 57 28.70 14.26 19.53
C HIS A 57 28.41 12.83 19.06
N VAL A 58 27.13 12.49 18.91
CA VAL A 58 26.68 11.15 18.48
C VAL A 58 25.65 11.25 17.34
N SER A 59 25.50 10.17 16.57
CA SER A 59 24.70 10.18 15.32
C SER A 59 23.22 9.85 15.50
N MET A 60 22.84 9.24 16.64
CA MET A 60 21.52 8.66 16.88
C MET A 60 21.05 7.67 15.78
N GLY A 61 22.00 7.08 15.05
CA GLY A 61 21.75 6.31 13.83
C GLY A 61 20.93 5.03 14.04
N TRP A 62 21.04 4.40 15.21
CA TRP A 62 20.22 3.22 15.54
C TRP A 62 18.73 3.56 15.58
N GLY A 63 18.37 4.69 16.21
CA GLY A 63 17.00 5.19 16.22
C GLY A 63 16.49 5.52 14.81
N ALA A 64 17.36 6.08 13.96
CA ALA A 64 17.03 6.31 12.55
C ALA A 64 16.68 5.00 11.82
N GLY A 65 17.48 3.95 12.01
CA GLY A 65 17.26 2.64 11.38
C GLY A 65 15.94 1.97 11.82
N LEU A 66 15.61 2.03 13.11
CA LEU A 66 14.33 1.49 13.62
C LEU A 66 13.13 2.24 13.01
N LYS A 67 13.21 3.57 12.92
CA LYS A 67 12.16 4.39 12.30
C LYS A 67 12.00 4.06 10.82
N LEU A 68 13.10 3.92 10.08
CA LEU A 68 13.06 3.55 8.66
C LEU A 68 12.36 2.20 8.46
N ARG A 69 12.66 1.21 9.31
CA ARG A 69 12.01 -0.10 9.23
C ARG A 69 10.49 0.01 9.36
N SER A 70 9.99 0.73 10.37
CA SER A 70 8.56 0.97 10.53
C SER A 70 7.94 1.70 9.34
N VAL A 71 8.63 2.72 8.80
CA VAL A 71 8.16 3.44 7.61
C VAL A 71 8.03 2.52 6.39
N ILE A 72 8.97 1.60 6.19
CA ILE A 72 8.92 0.61 5.08
C ILE A 72 7.75 -0.37 5.28
N ASP A 73 7.53 -0.84 6.50
CA ASP A 73 6.38 -1.72 6.81
C ASP A 73 5.04 -1.02 6.53
N ASN A 74 4.93 0.25 6.94
CA ASN A 74 3.77 1.09 6.69
C ASN A 74 3.58 1.36 5.18
N LEU A 75 4.65 1.69 4.46
CA LEU A 75 4.61 1.91 3.01
C LEU A 75 4.16 0.65 2.27
N THR A 76 4.66 -0.52 2.67
CA THR A 76 4.24 -1.81 2.10
C THR A 76 2.71 -1.98 2.22
N SER A 77 2.15 -1.64 3.38
CA SER A 77 0.70 -1.70 3.62
C SER A 77 -0.09 -0.66 2.82
N ILE A 78 0.45 0.55 2.64
CA ILE A 78 -0.16 1.58 1.79
C ILE A 78 -0.23 1.11 0.33
N LEU A 79 0.89 0.58 -0.20
CA LEU A 79 0.95 0.04 -1.56
C LEU A 79 0.04 -1.18 -1.74
N ALA A 80 -0.12 -2.00 -0.70
CA ALA A 80 -1.06 -3.12 -0.71
C ALA A 80 -2.53 -2.65 -0.82
N VAL A 81 -2.91 -1.59 -0.10
CA VAL A 81 -4.23 -0.95 -0.28
C VAL A 81 -4.40 -0.44 -1.70
N GLU A 82 -3.41 0.27 -2.24
CA GLU A 82 -3.45 0.78 -3.61
C GLU A 82 -3.59 -0.35 -4.65
N LEU A 83 -2.84 -1.45 -4.49
CA LEU A 83 -2.92 -2.63 -5.34
C LEU A 83 -4.34 -3.23 -5.35
N MET A 84 -4.97 -3.36 -4.17
CA MET A 84 -6.35 -3.87 -4.05
C MET A 84 -7.35 -2.93 -4.73
N VAL A 85 -7.22 -1.61 -4.51
CA VAL A 85 -8.08 -0.58 -5.12
C VAL A 85 -7.93 -0.59 -6.64
N ALA A 86 -6.70 -0.63 -7.15
CA ALA A 86 -6.42 -0.65 -8.58
C ALA A 86 -6.99 -1.91 -9.26
N ALA A 87 -6.78 -3.08 -8.66
CA ALA A 87 -7.33 -4.34 -9.19
C ALA A 87 -8.87 -4.33 -9.21
N ARG A 88 -9.52 -3.80 -8.17
CA ARG A 88 -10.99 -3.68 -8.11
C ARG A 88 -11.51 -2.65 -9.11
N ALA A 89 -10.81 -1.53 -9.29
CA ALA A 89 -11.13 -0.53 -10.30
C ALA A 89 -11.05 -1.11 -11.73
N LEU A 90 -10.05 -1.95 -12.01
CA LEU A 90 -9.96 -2.66 -13.30
C LEU A 90 -11.14 -3.60 -13.53
N ASP A 91 -11.60 -4.32 -12.51
CA ASP A 91 -12.80 -5.16 -12.62
C ASP A 91 -14.04 -4.34 -12.98
N LEU A 92 -14.22 -3.20 -12.31
CA LEU A 92 -15.36 -2.29 -12.51
C LEU A 92 -15.35 -1.58 -13.88
N ARG A 93 -14.24 -1.65 -14.61
CA ARG A 93 -14.13 -1.09 -15.97
C ARG A 93 -14.46 -2.10 -17.07
N ALA A 94 -14.89 -3.31 -16.74
CA ALA A 94 -15.31 -4.29 -17.75
C ALA A 94 -16.39 -3.68 -18.68
N PRO A 95 -16.35 -3.96 -20.00
CA PRO A 95 -15.50 -4.94 -20.69
C PRO A 95 -14.11 -4.44 -21.11
N LEU A 96 -13.68 -3.23 -20.71
CA LEU A 96 -12.35 -2.72 -21.04
C LEU A 96 -11.27 -3.65 -20.49
N GLN A 97 -10.20 -3.81 -21.29
CA GLN A 97 -9.08 -4.67 -20.93
C GLN A 97 -7.87 -3.84 -20.50
N PRO A 98 -7.20 -4.20 -19.39
CA PRO A 98 -5.96 -3.58 -18.98
C PRO A 98 -4.82 -3.87 -19.98
N SER A 99 -3.74 -3.09 -19.90
CA SER A 99 -2.50 -3.39 -20.61
C SER A 99 -1.88 -4.72 -20.13
N PRO A 100 -0.98 -5.37 -20.89
CA PRO A 100 -0.41 -6.67 -20.51
C PRO A 100 0.14 -6.74 -19.08
N ALA A 101 0.95 -5.74 -18.66
CA ALA A 101 1.51 -5.69 -17.31
C ALA A 101 0.42 -5.57 -16.22
N THR A 102 -0.50 -4.61 -16.38
CA THR A 102 -1.56 -4.38 -15.39
C THR A 102 -2.58 -5.51 -15.35
N GLY A 103 -2.83 -6.17 -16.49
CA GLY A 103 -3.64 -7.38 -16.58
C GLY A 103 -3.00 -8.57 -15.87
N ALA A 104 -1.70 -8.76 -16.03
CA ALA A 104 -0.96 -9.81 -15.32
C ALA A 104 -0.97 -9.60 -13.80
N VAL A 105 -0.75 -8.36 -13.33
CA VAL A 105 -0.83 -8.02 -11.91
C VAL A 105 -2.25 -8.22 -11.37
N ARG A 106 -3.28 -7.75 -12.09
CA ARG A 106 -4.69 -8.00 -11.72
C ARG A 106 -4.96 -9.50 -11.59
N ALA A 107 -4.51 -10.30 -12.56
CA ALA A 107 -4.70 -11.76 -12.54
C ALA A 107 -3.99 -12.42 -11.35
N LEU A 108 -2.78 -11.99 -11.01
CA LEU A 108 -2.08 -12.42 -9.79
C LEU A 108 -2.91 -12.09 -8.54
N VAL A 109 -3.35 -10.84 -8.39
CA VAL A 109 -4.16 -10.40 -7.24
C VAL A 109 -5.42 -11.25 -7.10
N ARG A 110 -6.09 -11.59 -8.20
CA ARG A 110 -7.34 -12.38 -8.18
C ARG A 110 -7.16 -13.84 -7.75
N LYS A 111 -5.92 -14.37 -7.72
CA LYS A 111 -5.63 -15.69 -7.13
C LYS A 111 -5.76 -15.70 -5.61
N HIS A 112 -5.60 -14.54 -4.96
CA HIS A 112 -5.52 -14.43 -3.50
C HIS A 112 -6.61 -13.53 -2.90
N ILE A 113 -7.12 -12.57 -3.68
CA ILE A 113 -8.03 -11.52 -3.23
C ILE A 113 -9.26 -11.49 -4.13
N LYS A 114 -10.44 -11.61 -3.53
CA LYS A 114 -11.70 -11.64 -4.28
C LYS A 114 -11.95 -10.29 -4.97
N GLY A 115 -12.66 -10.32 -6.10
CA GLY A 115 -13.00 -9.12 -6.86
C GLY A 115 -14.15 -8.31 -6.25
N MET A 116 -14.89 -7.64 -7.13
CA MET A 116 -16.17 -6.99 -6.80
C MET A 116 -17.11 -7.97 -6.09
N GLY A 117 -17.89 -7.44 -5.15
CA GLY A 117 -18.74 -8.21 -4.25
C GLY A 117 -19.20 -7.37 -3.06
N PRO A 118 -20.08 -7.93 -2.22
CA PRO A 118 -20.54 -7.29 -0.98
C PRO A 118 -19.39 -7.13 0.00
N ASP A 119 -19.63 -6.28 1.00
CA ASP A 119 -18.65 -6.03 2.06
C ASP A 119 -18.27 -7.32 2.80
N ARG A 120 -16.99 -7.40 3.14
CA ARG A 120 -16.38 -8.53 3.83
C ARG A 120 -15.23 -8.05 4.69
N VAL A 121 -14.80 -8.89 5.62
CA VAL A 121 -13.64 -8.57 6.48
C VAL A 121 -12.41 -8.42 5.59
N MET A 122 -11.87 -7.20 5.55
CA MET A 122 -10.78 -6.83 4.64
C MET A 122 -9.39 -7.23 5.13
N ALA A 123 -9.22 -7.43 6.44
CA ALA A 123 -7.91 -7.67 7.04
C ALA A 123 -7.16 -8.88 6.44
N PRO A 124 -7.79 -10.05 6.18
CA PRO A 124 -7.10 -11.16 5.52
C PRO A 124 -6.68 -10.85 4.07
N GLU A 125 -7.50 -10.10 3.33
CA GLU A 125 -7.18 -9.69 1.96
C GLU A 125 -6.04 -8.68 1.92
N LEU A 126 -6.04 -7.73 2.85
CA LEU A 126 -4.95 -6.78 3.01
C LEU A 126 -3.64 -7.49 3.38
N ALA A 127 -3.68 -8.46 4.30
CA ALA A 127 -2.52 -9.27 4.65
C ALA A 127 -1.96 -10.04 3.43
N ALA A 128 -2.83 -10.60 2.58
CA ALA A 128 -2.41 -11.23 1.33
C ALA A 128 -1.79 -10.23 0.35
N ALA A 129 -2.36 -9.03 0.20
CA ALA A 129 -1.80 -7.99 -0.64
C ALA A 129 -0.41 -7.53 -0.15
N VAL A 130 -0.24 -7.37 1.17
CA VAL A 130 1.04 -7.05 1.80
C VAL A 130 2.09 -8.13 1.50
N ALA A 131 1.71 -9.41 1.56
CA ALA A 131 2.61 -10.50 1.22
C ALA A 131 3.07 -10.43 -0.24
N LEU A 132 2.16 -10.17 -1.19
CA LEU A 132 2.48 -10.02 -2.61
C LEU A 132 3.42 -8.85 -2.90
N VAL A 133 3.20 -7.71 -2.24
CA VAL A 133 4.08 -6.53 -2.39
C VAL A 133 5.46 -6.85 -1.81
N ARG A 134 5.51 -7.45 -0.62
CA ARG A 134 6.76 -7.77 0.10
C ARG A 134 7.60 -8.84 -0.61
N SER A 135 6.97 -9.83 -1.23
CA SER A 135 7.67 -10.90 -1.96
C SER A 135 8.25 -10.44 -3.30
N GLY A 136 7.79 -9.30 -3.83
CA GLY A 136 8.16 -8.81 -5.16
C GLY A 136 7.41 -9.50 -6.31
N GLU A 137 6.45 -10.38 -6.01
CA GLU A 137 5.66 -11.08 -7.02
C GLU A 137 4.86 -10.13 -7.93
N VAL A 138 4.45 -8.97 -7.41
CA VAL A 138 3.78 -7.92 -8.20
C VAL A 138 4.67 -7.44 -9.34
N ILE A 139 5.94 -7.17 -9.05
CA ILE A 139 6.93 -6.73 -10.06
C ILE A 139 7.20 -7.87 -11.03
N ALA A 140 7.46 -9.07 -10.51
CA ALA A 140 7.73 -10.25 -11.34
C ALA A 140 6.59 -10.55 -12.33
N ALA A 141 5.33 -10.42 -11.90
CA ALA A 141 4.17 -10.60 -12.77
C ALA A 141 4.08 -9.54 -13.87
N ALA A 142 4.35 -8.28 -13.54
CA ALA A 142 4.38 -7.20 -14.53
C ALA A 142 5.51 -7.40 -15.56
N GLU A 143 6.72 -7.73 -15.08
CA GLU A 143 7.90 -7.92 -15.92
C GLU A 143 7.81 -9.14 -16.83
N ALA A 144 7.20 -10.23 -16.34
CA ALA A 144 6.94 -11.41 -17.16
C ALA A 144 6.03 -11.11 -18.36
N ALA A 145 5.12 -10.13 -18.23
CA ALA A 145 4.15 -9.78 -19.27
C ALA A 145 4.61 -8.65 -20.20
N ALA A 146 5.44 -7.72 -19.72
CA ALA A 146 5.82 -6.51 -20.47
C ALA A 146 7.33 -6.30 -20.63
N GLY A 147 8.15 -7.23 -20.13
CA GLY A 147 9.60 -7.07 -20.04
C GLY A 147 10.02 -6.27 -18.81
N ARG A 148 11.34 -6.18 -18.58
CA ARG A 148 11.93 -5.52 -17.40
C ARG A 148 11.46 -4.07 -17.27
N LEU A 149 10.99 -3.69 -16.08
CA LEU A 149 10.61 -2.31 -15.79
C LEU A 149 11.88 -1.45 -15.68
N ARG A 150 11.87 -0.26 -16.28
CA ARG A 150 13.00 0.68 -16.30
C ARG A 150 12.73 1.88 -15.41
#